data_AF-A0A6J1GBY6-F1
#
_entry.id   AF-A0A6J1GBY6-F1
#
_cell.length_a   1.000
_cell.length_b   1.000
_cell.length_c   1.000
_cell.angle_alpha   90.00
_cell.angle_beta   90.00
_cell.angle_gamma   90.00
#
_symmetry.space_group_name_H-M   'P 1'
#
loop_
_entity.id
_entity.type
_entity.pdbx_description
1 polymer ?
#
loop_
_entity_poly.entity_id
_entity_poly.type
_entity_poly.pdbx_seq_one_letter_code
_entity_poly.pdbx_strand_id
1 'polypeptide(L)'
;MAMAMRCSCFLSRPNSPRSPPSDQLLRKVHVSDSIVKPLGMQNLLPVLKCQGNIEMRSPVLAFLLANVFTFSAPLKAMAETCEAENSAFNMPILLSVALVGATVGGLLARQRRGELKRLNEQLRQINAALRRQAKIESYAPTLSYSPVGGRILESEVIVDPRKEELISRLKSGKNFLRNQDPEKAFVEFKTALELAQVLQDPTEEKKAARGLGASMQRQGKYREAIKYHSLVLAISEREGEQSGNTEAFGAIADCYTELGDLEKAAYYYDKYIARLETD
;
A
#
# COMPACT_ATOMS: atom_id res chain seq x y z
N MET A 1 52.75 33.73 32.57
CA MET A 1 52.13 33.53 33.91
C MET A 1 50.62 33.69 33.75
N ALA A 2 49.79 33.07 34.60
CA ALA A 2 48.35 32.91 34.36
C ALA A 2 47.46 33.87 35.19
N MET A 3 46.14 33.85 34.91
CA MET A 3 45.02 34.33 35.77
C MET A 3 44.92 35.86 36.01
N ALA A 4 43.76 36.52 36.08
CA ALA A 4 42.34 36.16 35.98
C ALA A 4 41.43 37.42 36.15
N MET A 5 40.12 37.24 35.93
CA MET A 5 38.98 37.93 36.59
C MET A 5 38.77 39.45 36.47
N ARG A 6 37.73 39.80 35.70
CA ARG A 6 36.49 40.57 36.07
C ARG A 6 35.51 40.35 34.91
N CYS A 7 34.37 39.67 34.99
CA CYS A 7 33.38 39.41 36.05
C CYS A 7 32.53 40.65 36.40
N SER A 8 31.31 40.65 35.85
CA SER A 8 30.24 41.62 36.10
C SER A 8 28.90 40.89 36.02
N CYS A 9 28.19 40.75 37.14
CA CYS A 9 26.90 40.07 37.21
C CYS A 9 25.75 41.07 37.11
N PHE A 10 24.66 40.71 36.43
CA PHE A 10 23.32 41.17 36.81
C PHE A 10 22.29 40.07 36.57
N LEU A 11 21.25 40.03 37.40
CA LEU A 11 20.28 38.92 37.46
C LEU A 11 19.10 39.14 36.50
N SER A 12 18.59 38.05 35.94
CA SER A 12 17.15 37.71 36.00
C SER A 12 16.90 36.23 35.70
N ARG A 13 15.81 35.67 36.24
CA ARG A 13 15.37 34.27 36.08
C ARG A 13 13.98 34.21 35.42
N PRO A 14 13.53 33.05 34.92
CA PRO A 14 12.40 32.96 33.97
C PRO A 14 11.02 32.95 34.65
N ASN A 15 9.97 33.09 33.84
CA ASN A 15 8.62 32.60 34.14
C ASN A 15 7.79 32.31 32.87
N SER A 16 7.15 31.14 32.83
CA SER A 16 5.82 30.92 32.24
C SER A 16 4.78 31.05 33.39
N PRO A 17 3.43 30.83 33.30
CA PRO A 17 2.72 29.85 32.45
C PRO A 17 1.22 30.16 32.07
N ARG A 18 0.50 29.12 31.63
CA ARG A 18 -0.97 28.84 31.74
C ARG A 18 -2.00 29.47 30.78
N SER A 19 -3.09 28.71 30.65
CA SER A 19 -4.39 28.89 29.95
C SER A 19 -5.53 28.64 31.00
N PRO A 20 -6.85 28.58 30.67
CA PRO A 20 -7.59 28.82 29.42
C PRO A 20 -8.37 30.16 29.48
N PRO A 21 -9.72 30.34 29.60
CA PRO A 21 -10.87 29.43 29.75
C PRO A 21 -11.68 29.22 28.43
N SER A 22 -12.93 28.74 28.52
CA SER A 22 -13.92 28.59 27.42
C SER A 22 -15.30 29.09 27.88
N ASP A 23 -16.11 29.78 27.06
CA ASP A 23 -17.56 29.88 27.30
C ASP A 23 -18.45 30.30 26.08
N GLN A 24 -19.76 30.24 26.30
CA GLN A 24 -20.92 30.27 25.38
C GLN A 24 -21.10 31.51 24.45
N LEU A 25 -21.65 31.26 23.25
CA LEU A 25 -22.52 32.19 22.49
C LEU A 25 -23.34 31.42 21.42
N LEU A 26 -24.52 30.87 21.74
CA LEU A 26 -25.83 31.55 21.68
C LEU A 26 -26.11 32.35 20.38
N ARG A 27 -26.72 31.70 19.38
CA ARG A 27 -27.55 32.36 18.37
C ARG A 27 -29.01 31.90 18.51
N LYS A 28 -29.90 32.83 18.85
CA LYS A 28 -31.36 32.68 18.66
C LYS A 28 -31.76 33.40 17.37
N VAL A 29 -32.58 32.76 16.55
CA VAL A 29 -33.50 33.42 15.60
C VAL A 29 -34.88 32.75 15.81
N HIS A 30 -35.96 33.46 15.50
CA HIS A 30 -37.28 33.22 16.07
C HIS A 30 -38.28 32.61 15.08
N VAL A 31 -39.13 31.70 15.60
CA VAL A 31 -40.58 31.55 15.31
C VAL A 31 -41.05 31.38 13.85
N SER A 32 -41.78 30.28 13.59
CA SER A 32 -43.16 30.30 13.08
C SER A 32 -43.80 28.91 13.16
N ASP A 33 -45.06 28.84 13.61
CA ASP A 33 -45.87 27.62 13.72
C ASP A 33 -46.75 27.37 12.47
N SER A 34 -47.29 26.14 12.38
CA SER A 34 -48.61 25.76 11.82
C SER A 34 -48.70 25.07 10.44
N ILE A 35 -49.78 24.28 10.31
CA ILE A 35 -50.54 23.83 9.10
C ILE A 35 -50.39 22.36 8.62
N VAL A 36 -51.36 21.53 9.07
CA VAL A 36 -52.14 20.47 8.34
C VAL A 36 -51.40 19.18 7.85
N LYS A 37 -51.52 17.99 8.49
CA LYS A 37 -52.63 16.96 8.51
C LYS A 37 -53.11 16.42 7.12
N PRO A 38 -53.60 15.16 6.98
CA PRO A 38 -53.00 13.85 7.30
C PRO A 38 -53.31 12.81 6.15
N LEU A 39 -53.61 11.54 6.50
CA LEU A 39 -53.98 10.34 5.70
C LEU A 39 -52.84 9.36 5.37
N GLY A 40 -53.03 8.03 5.49
CA GLY A 40 -54.21 7.30 5.96
C GLY A 40 -53.94 5.82 6.30
N MET A 41 -54.85 5.17 7.02
CA MET A 41 -54.78 3.73 7.35
C MET A 41 -55.28 2.86 6.19
N GLN A 42 -54.82 1.60 6.12
CA GLN A 42 -55.70 0.43 6.14
C GLN A 42 -54.95 -0.88 6.37
N ASN A 43 -55.53 -1.74 7.22
CA ASN A 43 -55.19 -3.17 7.28
C ASN A 43 -56.02 -3.91 6.21
N LEU A 44 -55.50 -4.99 5.63
CA LEU A 44 -56.30 -6.23 5.50
C LEU A 44 -55.41 -7.47 5.29
N LEU A 45 -55.84 -8.59 5.88
CA LEU A 45 -55.41 -9.93 5.48
C LEU A 45 -56.10 -10.33 4.16
N PRO A 46 -55.54 -11.32 3.45
CA PRO A 46 -56.40 -12.38 2.93
C PRO A 46 -56.03 -13.75 3.49
N VAL A 47 -57.06 -14.53 3.82
CA VAL A 47 -56.95 -15.97 4.13
C VAL A 47 -56.70 -16.74 2.83
N LEU A 48 -55.68 -17.59 2.80
CA LEU A 48 -55.48 -18.57 1.73
C LEU A 48 -55.63 -19.99 2.29
N LYS A 49 -56.84 -20.53 2.17
CA LYS A 49 -57.22 -21.87 2.66
C LYS A 49 -57.03 -22.91 1.56
N CYS A 50 -55.79 -23.30 1.29
CA CYS A 50 -55.48 -24.38 0.35
C CYS A 50 -55.46 -25.74 1.08
N GLN A 51 -56.38 -26.63 0.69
CA GLN A 51 -56.52 -27.96 1.26
C GLN A 51 -55.82 -28.99 0.35
N GLY A 52 -54.71 -29.56 0.82
CA GLY A 52 -53.96 -30.57 0.10
C GLY A 52 -52.82 -31.15 0.94
N ASN A 53 -52.66 -32.47 0.95
CA ASN A 53 -51.57 -33.13 1.66
C ASN A 53 -50.24 -32.85 0.97
N ILE A 54 -49.29 -32.26 1.70
CA ILE A 54 -47.87 -32.26 1.37
C ILE A 54 -47.14 -32.70 2.64
N GLU A 55 -46.43 -33.82 2.57
CA GLU A 55 -45.64 -34.35 3.70
C GLU A 55 -44.43 -33.44 3.95
N MET A 56 -44.61 -32.42 4.79
CA MET A 56 -43.53 -31.50 5.12
C MET A 56 -42.49 -32.17 6.03
N ARG A 57 -41.41 -32.60 5.38
CA ARG A 57 -40.30 -33.40 5.91
C ARG A 57 -39.79 -32.89 7.28
N SER A 58 -39.81 -33.81 8.25
CA SER A 58 -39.39 -33.68 9.66
C SER A 58 -38.49 -32.48 10.06
N PRO A 59 -37.28 -32.28 9.50
CA PRO A 59 -36.33 -31.28 10.02
C PRO A 59 -36.82 -29.82 9.98
N VAL A 60 -37.72 -29.43 9.06
CA VAL A 60 -38.14 -28.02 8.92
C VAL A 60 -39.03 -27.59 10.09
N LEU A 61 -39.97 -28.45 10.51
CA LEU A 61 -40.89 -28.15 11.61
C LEU A 61 -40.14 -28.08 12.96
N ALA A 62 -39.16 -28.96 13.17
CA ALA A 62 -38.29 -28.93 14.35
C ALA A 62 -37.49 -27.63 14.42
N PHE A 63 -36.97 -27.13 13.29
CA PHE A 63 -36.21 -25.88 13.22
C PHE A 63 -37.08 -24.66 13.54
N LEU A 64 -38.33 -24.63 13.07
CA LEU A 64 -39.27 -23.54 13.38
C LEU A 64 -39.67 -23.54 14.87
N LEU A 65 -39.99 -24.71 15.44
CA LEU A 65 -40.37 -24.83 16.86
C LEU A 65 -39.23 -24.42 17.81
N ALA A 66 -37.98 -24.78 17.49
CA ALA A 66 -36.82 -24.40 18.29
C ALA A 66 -36.64 -22.87 18.36
N ASN A 67 -36.76 -22.17 17.23
CA ASN A 67 -36.59 -20.71 17.18
C ASN A 67 -37.74 -19.95 17.87
N VAL A 68 -38.96 -20.50 17.87
CA VAL A 68 -40.09 -19.92 18.63
C VAL A 68 -39.87 -20.05 20.14
N PHE A 69 -39.32 -21.18 20.62
CA PHE A 69 -39.06 -21.39 22.04
C PHE A 69 -37.97 -20.47 22.60
N THR A 70 -37.03 -19.99 21.76
CA THR A 70 -36.01 -19.01 22.16
C THR A 70 -36.49 -17.56 22.21
N PHE A 71 -37.73 -17.25 21.79
CA PHE A 71 -38.24 -15.88 21.71
C PHE A 71 -39.22 -15.48 22.85
N SER A 72 -39.40 -16.35 23.85
CA SER A 72 -40.40 -16.18 24.93
C SER A 72 -39.81 -15.77 26.30
N ALA A 73 -38.49 -15.72 26.43
CA ALA A 73 -37.81 -15.26 27.66
C ALA A 73 -37.46 -13.77 27.57
N PRO A 74 -37.88 -12.91 28.54
CA PRO A 74 -37.66 -11.47 28.46
C PRO A 74 -36.21 -11.09 28.78
N LEU A 75 -35.58 -10.32 27.90
CA LEU A 75 -34.29 -9.68 28.14
C LEU A 75 -34.39 -8.68 29.30
N LYS A 76 -33.91 -9.07 30.48
CA LYS A 76 -33.62 -8.16 31.59
C LYS A 76 -32.15 -8.30 31.95
N ALA A 77 -31.47 -7.17 32.10
CA ALA A 77 -30.02 -7.14 32.25
C ALA A 77 -29.53 -7.82 33.54
N MET A 78 -28.34 -8.42 33.48
CA MET A 78 -27.19 -7.99 34.28
C MET A 78 -25.90 -8.15 33.48
N ALA A 79 -24.89 -7.35 33.82
CA ALA A 79 -23.51 -7.51 33.37
C ALA A 79 -22.66 -7.80 34.61
N GLU A 80 -22.47 -9.08 34.92
CA GLU A 80 -21.72 -9.53 36.09
C GLU A 80 -20.98 -10.85 35.80
N THR A 81 -20.14 -11.26 36.74
CA THR A 81 -19.00 -12.18 36.55
C THR A 81 -19.31 -13.55 35.95
N CYS A 82 -18.37 -14.07 35.17
CA CYS A 82 -18.40 -15.45 34.64
C CYS A 82 -18.22 -16.49 35.76
N GLU A 83 -19.32 -16.99 36.32
CA GLU A 83 -19.34 -18.24 37.09
C GLU A 83 -19.74 -19.43 36.20
N ALA A 84 -19.15 -20.60 36.46
CA ALA A 84 -19.02 -21.67 35.48
C ALA A 84 -20.09 -22.79 35.57
N GLU A 85 -21.35 -22.43 35.85
CA GLU A 85 -22.44 -23.41 35.94
C GLU A 85 -23.35 -23.43 34.70
N ASN A 86 -22.98 -24.23 33.69
CA ASN A 86 -23.86 -24.95 32.75
C ASN A 86 -23.03 -25.73 31.70
N SER A 87 -22.23 -26.71 32.15
CA SER A 87 -21.27 -27.44 31.31
C SER A 87 -21.91 -28.42 30.31
N ALA A 88 -23.09 -28.96 30.62
CA ALA A 88 -23.73 -30.01 29.82
C ALA A 88 -24.30 -29.53 28.47
N PHE A 89 -24.82 -28.30 28.39
CA PHE A 89 -25.54 -27.80 27.20
C PHE A 89 -24.69 -26.96 26.25
N ASN A 90 -23.62 -26.31 26.75
CA ASN A 90 -22.76 -25.46 25.90
C ASN A 90 -21.89 -26.27 24.94
N MET A 91 -21.37 -27.42 25.37
CA MET A 91 -20.54 -28.30 24.52
C MET A 91 -21.25 -28.79 23.23
N PRO A 92 -22.48 -29.35 23.27
CA PRO A 92 -23.18 -29.76 22.05
C PRO A 92 -23.60 -28.59 21.16
N ILE A 93 -23.92 -27.41 21.72
CA ILE A 93 -24.22 -26.21 20.92
C ILE A 93 -22.98 -25.78 20.14
N LEU A 94 -21.82 -25.61 20.78
CA LEU A 94 -20.57 -25.26 20.11
C LEU A 94 -20.18 -26.29 19.04
N LEU A 95 -20.36 -27.58 19.31
CA LEU A 95 -20.12 -28.65 18.33
C LEU A 95 -21.05 -28.53 17.11
N SER A 96 -22.33 -28.22 17.31
CA SER A 96 -23.29 -28.03 16.19
C SER A 96 -22.93 -26.81 15.32
N VAL A 97 -22.55 -25.69 15.93
CA VAL A 97 -22.10 -24.48 15.19
C VAL A 97 -20.80 -24.77 14.44
N ALA A 98 -19.86 -25.51 15.05
CA ALA A 98 -18.63 -25.93 14.40
C ALA A 98 -18.88 -26.86 13.20
N LEU A 99 -19.82 -27.81 13.31
CA LEU A 99 -20.21 -28.71 12.21
C LEU A 99 -20.90 -27.95 11.07
N VAL A 100 -21.79 -26.99 11.37
CA VAL A 100 -22.41 -26.11 10.35
C VAL A 100 -21.35 -25.23 9.68
N GLY A 101 -20.45 -24.62 10.45
CA GLY A 101 -19.33 -23.83 9.92
C GLY A 101 -18.39 -24.64 9.02
N ALA A 102 -18.04 -25.87 9.43
CA ALA A 102 -17.17 -26.76 8.67
C ALA A 102 -17.84 -27.28 7.39
N THR A 103 -19.14 -27.60 7.42
CA THR A 103 -19.87 -28.07 6.23
C THR A 103 -20.11 -26.94 5.24
N VAL A 104 -20.63 -25.79 5.66
CA VAL A 104 -20.87 -24.62 4.79
C VAL A 104 -19.55 -24.05 4.26
N GLY A 105 -18.57 -23.82 5.14
CA GLY A 105 -17.25 -23.33 4.77
C GLY A 105 -16.50 -24.31 3.86
N GLY A 106 -16.60 -25.61 4.12
CA GLY A 106 -16.04 -26.66 3.27
C GLY A 106 -16.67 -26.73 1.88
N LEU A 107 -18.00 -26.57 1.77
CA LEU A 107 -18.71 -26.55 0.49
C LEU A 107 -18.36 -25.29 -0.32
N LEU A 108 -18.40 -24.12 0.31
CA LEU A 108 -18.12 -22.83 -0.32
C LEU A 108 -16.64 -22.69 -0.73
N ALA A 109 -15.72 -23.24 0.05
CA ALA A 109 -14.31 -23.35 -0.33
C ALA A 109 -14.09 -24.31 -1.52
N ARG A 110 -14.84 -25.41 -1.61
CA ARG A 110 -14.82 -26.31 -2.78
C ARG A 110 -15.36 -25.62 -4.04
N GLN A 111 -16.45 -24.86 -3.92
CA GLN A 111 -17.01 -24.08 -5.03
C GLN A 111 -16.02 -23.03 -5.55
N ARG A 112 -15.50 -22.16 -4.67
CA ARG A 112 -14.50 -21.15 -5.04
C ARG A 112 -13.23 -21.76 -5.65
N ARG A 113 -12.78 -22.92 -5.17
CA ARG A 113 -11.66 -23.68 -5.78
C ARG A 113 -11.98 -24.21 -7.19
N GLY A 114 -13.24 -24.54 -7.48
CA GLY A 114 -13.69 -24.92 -8.83
C GLY A 114 -13.69 -23.73 -9.79
N GLU A 115 -14.24 -22.60 -9.34
CA GLU A 115 -14.27 -21.33 -10.09
C GLU A 115 -12.85 -20.81 -10.39
N LEU A 116 -11.97 -20.76 -9.37
CA LEU A 116 -10.56 -20.38 -9.54
C LEU A 116 -9.79 -21.29 -10.51
N LYS A 117 -10.05 -22.61 -10.50
CA LYS A 117 -9.44 -23.54 -11.47
C LYS A 117 -9.92 -23.27 -12.91
N ARG A 118 -11.21 -22.97 -13.10
CA ARG A 118 -11.77 -22.60 -14.42
C ARG A 118 -11.17 -21.29 -14.91
N LEU A 119 -11.15 -20.25 -14.07
CA LEU A 119 -10.55 -18.94 -14.38
C LEU A 119 -9.06 -19.05 -14.73
N ASN A 120 -8.28 -19.85 -13.99
CA ASN A 120 -6.86 -20.02 -14.26
C ASN A 120 -6.61 -20.79 -15.58
N GLU A 121 -7.38 -21.84 -15.87
CA GLU A 121 -7.26 -22.54 -17.17
C GLU A 121 -7.75 -21.67 -18.33
N GLN A 122 -8.79 -20.84 -18.15
CA GLN A 122 -9.20 -19.82 -19.13
C GLN A 122 -8.08 -18.79 -19.36
N LEU A 123 -7.45 -18.26 -18.31
CA LEU A 123 -6.29 -17.37 -18.40
C LEU A 123 -5.13 -18.04 -19.13
N ARG A 124 -4.86 -19.32 -18.85
CA ARG A 124 -3.83 -20.11 -19.54
C ARG A 124 -4.14 -20.32 -21.02
N GLN A 125 -5.40 -20.56 -21.38
CA GLN A 125 -5.86 -20.69 -22.76
C GLN A 125 -5.81 -19.36 -23.50
N ILE A 126 -6.22 -18.25 -22.88
CA ILE A 126 -6.10 -16.89 -23.41
C ILE A 126 -4.64 -16.54 -23.66
N ASN A 127 -3.74 -16.76 -22.68
CA ASN A 127 -2.31 -16.55 -22.85
C ASN A 127 -1.69 -17.45 -23.95
N ALA A 128 -2.19 -18.66 -24.14
CA ALA A 128 -1.76 -19.54 -25.24
C ALA A 128 -2.31 -19.07 -26.61
N ALA A 129 -3.54 -18.56 -26.66
CA ALA A 129 -4.14 -17.99 -27.86
C ALA A 129 -3.42 -16.71 -28.29
N LEU A 130 -3.21 -15.75 -27.37
CA LEU A 130 -2.43 -14.53 -27.62
C LEU A 130 -1.01 -14.83 -28.12
N ARG A 131 -0.34 -15.85 -27.56
CA ARG A 131 0.99 -16.28 -28.05
C ARG A 131 0.97 -16.92 -29.44
N ARG A 132 -0.12 -17.60 -29.82
CA ARG A 132 -0.30 -18.12 -31.19
C ARG A 132 -0.59 -16.98 -32.17
N GLN A 133 -1.48 -16.07 -31.77
CA GLN A 133 -1.86 -14.90 -32.56
C GLN A 133 -0.67 -13.98 -32.82
N ALA A 134 0.10 -13.60 -31.79
CA ALA A 134 1.33 -12.82 -31.96
C ALA A 134 2.38 -13.53 -32.85
N LYS A 135 2.40 -14.87 -32.88
CA LYS A 135 3.28 -15.64 -33.78
C LYS A 135 2.78 -15.68 -35.23
N ILE A 136 1.48 -15.50 -35.46
CA ILE A 136 0.88 -15.37 -36.80
C ILE A 136 1.03 -13.92 -37.29
N GLU A 137 0.83 -12.93 -36.42
CA GLU A 137 1.03 -11.51 -36.70
C GLU A 137 2.51 -11.20 -37.01
N SER A 138 3.47 -11.89 -36.34
CA SER A 138 4.89 -11.82 -36.71
C SER A 138 5.24 -12.41 -38.08
N TYR A 139 4.27 -13.01 -38.79
CA TYR A 139 4.41 -13.51 -40.16
C TYR A 139 3.69 -12.61 -41.20
N ALA A 140 2.92 -11.60 -40.76
CA ALA A 140 2.14 -10.71 -41.63
C ALA A 140 2.07 -9.28 -41.03
N PRO A 141 3.12 -8.45 -41.19
CA PRO A 141 3.35 -7.26 -40.36
C PRO A 141 2.51 -6.01 -40.69
N THR A 142 1.51 -6.09 -41.57
CA THR A 142 0.84 -4.91 -42.17
C THR A 142 -0.63 -4.73 -41.77
N LEU A 143 -0.98 -4.98 -40.51
CA LEU A 143 -2.31 -4.63 -39.96
C LEU A 143 -2.22 -4.38 -38.45
N SER A 144 -2.13 -3.10 -38.06
CA SER A 144 -1.92 -2.70 -36.66
C SER A 144 -3.23 -2.50 -35.90
N TYR A 145 -3.45 -3.32 -34.87
CA TYR A 145 -4.31 -2.98 -33.73
C TYR A 145 -3.80 -3.63 -32.44
N SER A 146 -3.00 -2.88 -31.68
CA SER A 146 -2.49 -3.30 -30.37
C SER A 146 -3.58 -3.09 -29.30
N PRO A 147 -3.64 -3.95 -28.27
CA PRO A 147 -2.96 -3.56 -27.03
C PRO A 147 -2.23 -4.72 -26.34
N VAL A 148 -0.89 -4.72 -26.42
CA VAL A 148 -0.02 -5.59 -25.61
C VAL A 148 0.82 -4.75 -24.65
N GLY A 149 0.42 -4.72 -23.37
CA GLY A 149 1.27 -4.17 -22.30
C GLY A 149 2.46 -5.08 -21.99
N GLY A 150 3.57 -4.50 -21.53
CA GLY A 150 4.67 -5.27 -20.93
C GLY A 150 5.84 -5.67 -21.85
N ARG A 151 5.92 -5.11 -23.07
CA ARG A 151 7.18 -5.00 -23.83
C ARG A 151 7.03 -3.95 -24.93
N ILE A 152 7.55 -2.74 -24.69
CA ILE A 152 7.85 -1.81 -25.79
C ILE A 152 9.00 -2.46 -26.57
N LEU A 153 8.75 -2.80 -27.83
CA LEU A 153 9.82 -3.08 -28.77
C LEU A 153 10.36 -1.70 -29.18
N GLU A 154 11.59 -1.37 -28.77
CA GLU A 154 12.18 -0.03 -28.89
C GLU A 154 12.59 0.30 -30.37
N SER A 155 11.81 -0.16 -31.36
CA SER A 155 12.18 -0.24 -32.79
C SER A 155 11.36 0.61 -33.76
N GLU A 156 10.30 1.29 -33.31
CA GLU A 156 9.54 2.28 -34.12
C GLU A 156 9.37 3.62 -33.39
N VAL A 157 10.38 4.00 -32.61
CA VAL A 157 10.69 5.40 -32.32
C VAL A 157 12.01 5.71 -33.01
N ILE A 158 12.22 6.94 -33.47
CA ILE A 158 13.55 7.41 -33.90
C ILE A 158 14.38 7.61 -32.62
N VAL A 159 14.90 6.51 -32.08
CA VAL A 159 15.77 6.51 -30.91
C VAL A 159 17.13 7.05 -31.37
N ASP A 160 17.56 8.19 -30.81
CA ASP A 160 18.95 8.65 -30.96
C ASP A 160 19.87 7.50 -30.49
N PRO A 161 20.85 7.06 -31.31
CA PRO A 161 21.71 5.92 -30.94
C PRO A 161 22.44 6.12 -29.60
N ARG A 162 22.66 7.37 -29.17
CA ARG A 162 23.21 7.70 -27.84
C ARG A 162 22.23 7.39 -26.71
N LYS A 163 20.93 7.53 -26.94
CA LYS A 163 19.88 7.18 -25.96
C LYS A 163 19.69 5.67 -25.88
N GLU A 164 19.82 4.94 -26.98
CA GLU A 164 19.89 3.48 -26.93
C GLU A 164 21.15 3.01 -26.16
N GLU A 165 22.33 3.59 -26.45
CA GLU A 165 23.54 3.28 -25.69
C GLU A 165 23.36 3.60 -24.19
N LEU A 166 22.90 4.80 -23.82
CA LEU A 166 22.62 5.19 -22.44
C LEU A 166 21.74 4.15 -21.71
N ILE A 167 20.64 3.76 -22.33
CA ILE A 167 19.72 2.75 -21.78
C ILE A 167 20.43 1.39 -21.67
N SER A 168 21.30 1.02 -22.63
CA SER A 168 22.12 -0.20 -22.58
C SER A 168 23.16 -0.17 -21.44
N ARG A 169 23.87 0.96 -21.24
CA ARG A 169 24.81 1.18 -20.12
C ARG A 169 24.11 1.05 -18.77
N LEU A 170 22.92 1.66 -18.62
CA LEU A 170 22.09 1.54 -17.41
C LEU A 170 21.56 0.11 -17.19
N LYS A 171 21.23 -0.63 -18.24
CA LYS A 171 20.90 -2.07 -18.18
C LYS A 171 22.14 -2.89 -17.76
N SER A 172 23.33 -2.58 -18.28
CA SER A 172 24.62 -3.24 -17.99
C SER A 172 25.09 -3.04 -16.54
N GLY A 173 25.16 -1.79 -16.06
CA GLY A 173 25.58 -1.48 -14.69
C GLY A 173 24.72 -2.14 -13.62
N LYS A 174 23.39 -2.22 -13.83
CA LYS A 174 22.47 -2.95 -12.95
C LYS A 174 22.74 -4.46 -12.94
N ASN A 175 23.15 -5.03 -14.08
CA ASN A 175 23.53 -6.44 -14.18
C ASN A 175 24.83 -6.71 -13.40
N PHE A 176 25.84 -5.85 -13.50
CA PHE A 176 27.07 -5.97 -12.72
C PHE A 176 26.83 -5.82 -11.20
N LEU A 177 25.97 -4.91 -10.75
CA LEU A 177 25.58 -4.84 -9.33
C LEU A 177 24.93 -6.13 -8.82
N ARG A 178 24.05 -6.75 -9.62
CA ARG A 178 23.44 -8.04 -9.29
C ARG A 178 24.47 -9.17 -9.24
N ASN A 179 25.47 -9.12 -10.11
CA ASN A 179 26.55 -10.11 -10.20
C ASN A 179 27.68 -9.89 -9.18
N GLN A 180 27.55 -8.89 -8.28
CA GLN A 180 28.56 -8.52 -7.28
C GLN A 180 29.89 -8.01 -7.87
N ASP A 181 29.82 -7.37 -9.05
CA ASP A 181 30.93 -6.71 -9.76
C ASP A 181 30.83 -5.17 -9.64
N PRO A 182 30.98 -4.56 -8.45
CA PRO A 182 30.68 -3.13 -8.26
C PRO A 182 31.68 -2.18 -8.92
N GLU A 183 32.88 -2.65 -9.28
CA GLU A 183 33.87 -1.87 -10.02
C GLU A 183 33.46 -1.70 -11.49
N LYS A 184 33.03 -2.79 -12.14
CA LYS A 184 32.50 -2.77 -13.52
C LYS A 184 31.20 -1.98 -13.58
N ALA A 185 30.33 -2.14 -12.58
CA ALA A 185 29.11 -1.35 -12.45
C ALA A 185 29.40 0.16 -12.41
N PHE A 186 30.40 0.60 -11.64
CA PHE A 186 30.79 2.01 -11.56
C PHE A 186 31.22 2.56 -12.92
N VAL A 187 31.99 1.80 -13.73
CA VAL A 187 32.40 2.24 -15.07
C VAL A 187 31.19 2.42 -16.00
N GLU A 188 30.28 1.44 -16.06
CA GLU A 188 29.08 1.53 -16.90
C GLU A 188 28.16 2.69 -16.47
N PHE A 189 27.94 2.87 -15.17
CA PHE A 189 27.15 4.00 -14.66
C PHE A 189 27.85 5.36 -14.86
N LYS A 190 29.18 5.42 -14.93
CA LYS A 190 29.91 6.66 -15.22
C LYS A 190 29.70 7.07 -16.68
N THR A 191 29.85 6.14 -17.62
CA THR A 191 29.55 6.41 -19.03
C THR A 191 28.08 6.74 -19.25
N ALA A 192 27.16 6.11 -18.49
CA ALA A 192 25.74 6.48 -18.50
C ALA A 192 25.50 7.91 -17.99
N LEU A 193 26.20 8.36 -16.94
CA LEU A 193 26.07 9.74 -16.43
C LEU A 193 26.55 10.75 -17.49
N GLU A 194 27.71 10.48 -18.10
CA GLU A 194 28.29 11.33 -19.16
C GLU A 194 27.37 11.41 -20.39
N LEU A 195 26.78 10.28 -20.81
CA LEU A 195 25.79 10.25 -21.90
C LEU A 195 24.48 10.98 -21.54
N ALA A 196 23.96 10.83 -20.32
CA ALA A 196 22.74 11.50 -19.87
C ALA A 196 22.91 13.03 -19.81
N GLN A 197 24.09 13.51 -19.41
CA GLN A 197 24.44 14.93 -19.42
C GLN A 197 24.57 15.49 -20.85
N VAL A 198 25.17 14.74 -21.77
CA VAL A 198 25.22 15.11 -23.21
C VAL A 198 23.83 15.13 -23.86
N LEU A 199 22.92 14.26 -23.42
CA LEU A 199 21.53 14.21 -23.89
C LEU A 199 20.58 15.16 -23.14
N GLN A 200 21.07 15.85 -22.10
CA GLN A 200 20.28 16.74 -21.24
C GLN A 200 19.02 16.06 -20.65
N ASP A 201 19.13 14.77 -20.29
CA ASP A 201 18.05 13.97 -19.71
C ASP A 201 18.26 13.82 -18.19
N PRO A 202 17.68 14.70 -17.35
CA PRO A 202 17.90 14.66 -15.89
C PRO A 202 17.28 13.42 -15.23
N THR A 203 16.31 12.77 -15.89
CA THR A 203 15.69 11.53 -15.38
C THR A 203 16.70 10.39 -15.46
N GLU A 204 17.40 10.25 -16.58
CA GLU A 204 18.49 9.28 -16.71
C GLU A 204 19.77 9.71 -15.96
N GLU A 205 20.06 11.02 -15.84
CA GLU A 205 21.16 11.54 -15.01
C GLU A 205 21.01 11.10 -13.55
N LYS A 206 19.81 11.26 -12.97
CA LYS A 206 19.49 10.78 -11.61
C LYS A 206 19.59 9.26 -11.46
N LYS A 207 19.22 8.49 -12.48
CA LYS A 207 19.36 7.01 -12.47
C LYS A 207 20.82 6.58 -12.54
N ALA A 208 21.65 7.24 -13.33
CA ALA A 208 23.09 6.99 -13.41
C ALA A 208 23.80 7.35 -12.10
N ALA A 209 23.52 8.54 -11.53
CA ALA A 209 24.07 8.98 -10.25
C ALA A 209 23.72 8.02 -9.10
N ARG A 210 22.47 7.55 -9.01
CA ARG A 210 22.05 6.53 -8.02
C ARG A 210 22.80 5.20 -8.21
N GLY A 211 23.06 4.80 -9.45
CA GLY A 211 23.88 3.62 -9.79
C GLY A 211 25.34 3.75 -9.35
N LEU A 212 25.94 4.93 -9.52
CA LEU A 212 27.29 5.25 -9.03
C LEU A 212 27.35 5.20 -7.49
N GLY A 213 26.37 5.79 -6.81
CA GLY A 213 26.27 5.74 -5.35
C GLY A 213 26.15 4.32 -4.81
N ALA A 214 25.25 3.51 -5.38
CA ALA A 214 25.10 2.10 -5.04
C ALA A 214 26.37 1.27 -5.33
N SER A 215 27.08 1.56 -6.42
CA SER A 215 28.36 0.92 -6.74
C SER A 215 29.43 1.24 -5.70
N MET A 216 29.48 2.49 -5.21
CA MET A 216 30.42 2.90 -4.18
C MET A 216 30.06 2.36 -2.78
N GLN A 217 28.78 2.23 -2.42
CA GLN A 217 28.35 1.51 -1.22
C GLN A 217 28.84 0.05 -1.25
N ARG A 218 28.70 -0.64 -2.39
CA ARG A 218 29.18 -2.03 -2.57
C ARG A 218 30.70 -2.18 -2.56
N GLN A 219 31.46 -1.08 -2.66
CA GLN A 219 32.91 -1.04 -2.49
C GLN A 219 33.34 -0.57 -1.07
N GLY A 220 32.39 -0.33 -0.15
CA GLY A 220 32.67 0.25 1.18
C GLY A 220 33.08 1.74 1.15
N LYS A 221 32.98 2.41 -0.02
CA LYS A 221 33.40 3.80 -0.25
C LYS A 221 32.28 4.78 0.08
N TYR A 222 31.73 4.68 1.30
CA TYR A 222 30.54 5.43 1.71
C TYR A 222 30.67 6.96 1.56
N ARG A 223 31.86 7.53 1.81
CA ARG A 223 32.14 8.97 1.60
C ARG A 223 32.09 9.42 0.14
N GLU A 224 32.24 8.50 -0.82
CA GLU A 224 32.07 8.77 -2.26
C GLU A 224 30.63 8.52 -2.67
N ALA A 225 29.98 7.48 -2.14
CA ALA A 225 28.57 7.21 -2.36
C ALA A 225 27.65 8.38 -1.96
N ILE A 226 27.92 9.01 -0.80
CA ILE A 226 27.18 10.21 -0.34
C ILE A 226 27.24 11.35 -1.36
N LYS A 227 28.36 11.52 -2.10
CA LYS A 227 28.47 12.55 -3.14
C LYS A 227 27.55 12.26 -4.32
N TYR A 228 27.50 11.01 -4.78
CA TYR A 228 26.65 10.60 -5.90
C TYR A 228 25.16 10.58 -5.55
N HIS A 229 24.80 10.19 -4.32
CA HIS A 229 23.40 10.30 -3.86
C HIS A 229 23.00 11.75 -3.60
N SER A 230 23.90 12.60 -3.10
CA SER A 230 23.67 14.07 -3.01
C SER A 230 23.51 14.72 -4.40
N LEU A 231 24.18 14.20 -5.43
CA LEU A 231 24.00 14.67 -6.81
C LEU A 231 22.56 14.40 -7.31
N VAL A 232 21.93 13.28 -6.93
CA VAL A 232 20.52 13.02 -7.25
C VAL A 232 19.62 14.14 -6.69
N LEU A 233 19.85 14.53 -5.43
CA LEU A 233 19.11 15.61 -4.78
C LEU A 233 19.34 16.96 -5.48
N ALA A 234 20.60 17.28 -5.82
CA ALA A 234 20.95 18.52 -6.51
C ALA A 234 20.35 18.62 -7.93
N ILE A 235 20.23 17.51 -8.65
CA ILE A 235 19.52 17.48 -9.95
C ILE A 235 18.02 17.72 -9.71
N SER A 236 17.40 17.05 -8.74
CA SER A 236 15.98 17.27 -8.42
C SER A 236 15.67 18.70 -7.92
N GLU A 237 16.62 19.38 -7.30
CA GLU A 237 16.53 20.80 -6.94
C GLU A 237 16.66 21.70 -8.19
N ARG A 238 17.58 21.39 -9.10
CA ARG A 238 17.80 22.08 -10.39
C ARG A 238 16.57 22.03 -11.31
N GLU A 239 15.93 20.86 -11.43
CA GLU A 239 14.75 20.65 -12.29
C GLU A 239 13.41 20.93 -11.56
N GLY A 240 13.43 21.11 -10.24
CA GLY A 240 12.23 21.13 -9.37
C GLY A 240 11.54 19.76 -9.16
N GLU A 241 11.85 18.75 -9.99
CA GLU A 241 11.24 17.42 -9.96
C GLU A 241 11.78 16.54 -8.82
N GLN A 242 10.96 16.32 -7.78
CA GLN A 242 11.33 15.56 -6.56
C GLN A 242 11.51 14.03 -6.76
N SER A 243 11.32 13.52 -7.97
CA SER A 243 11.38 12.08 -8.28
C SER A 243 12.72 11.45 -7.91
N GLY A 244 12.68 10.44 -7.06
CA GLY A 244 13.86 9.72 -6.55
C GLY A 244 14.54 10.34 -5.32
N ASN A 245 14.05 11.46 -4.79
CA ASN A 245 14.65 12.09 -3.60
C ASN A 245 14.51 11.23 -2.34
N THR A 246 13.36 10.55 -2.19
CA THR A 246 13.09 9.66 -1.05
C THR A 246 14.09 8.50 -1.01
N GLU A 247 14.33 7.81 -2.13
CA GLU A 247 15.41 6.81 -2.24
C GLU A 247 16.80 7.38 -1.91
N ALA A 248 17.11 8.60 -2.38
CA ALA A 248 18.41 9.22 -2.15
C ALA A 248 18.65 9.60 -0.67
N PHE A 249 17.63 10.08 0.04
CA PHE A 249 17.75 10.37 1.48
C PHE A 249 18.00 9.10 2.30
N GLY A 250 17.28 8.01 2.03
CA GLY A 250 17.53 6.71 2.68
C GLY A 250 18.96 6.20 2.40
N ALA A 251 19.40 6.22 1.14
CA ALA A 251 20.74 5.75 0.77
C ALA A 251 21.88 6.62 1.34
N ILE A 252 21.66 7.92 1.56
CA ILE A 252 22.59 8.80 2.28
C ILE A 252 22.63 8.46 3.77
N ALA A 253 21.47 8.23 4.39
CA ALA A 253 21.38 7.84 5.80
C ALA A 253 22.13 6.51 6.06
N ASP A 254 21.90 5.49 5.21
CA ASP A 254 22.63 4.21 5.24
C ASP A 254 24.15 4.41 5.17
N CYS A 255 24.62 5.29 4.29
CA CYS A 255 26.06 5.61 4.19
C CYS A 255 26.62 6.30 5.44
N TYR A 256 25.82 7.08 6.16
CA TYR A 256 26.24 7.69 7.44
C TYR A 256 26.21 6.68 8.59
N THR A 257 25.24 5.76 8.61
CA THR A 257 25.19 4.63 9.55
C THR A 257 26.46 3.77 9.44
N GLU A 258 26.84 3.39 8.22
CA GLU A 258 28.07 2.63 7.94
C GLU A 258 29.37 3.39 8.23
N LEU A 259 29.32 4.73 8.30
CA LEU A 259 30.44 5.58 8.74
C LEU A 259 30.46 5.85 10.26
N GLY A 260 29.47 5.35 11.01
CA GLY A 260 29.30 5.60 12.45
C GLY A 260 28.81 7.01 12.81
N ASP A 261 28.39 7.82 11.84
CA ASP A 261 27.94 9.20 12.02
C ASP A 261 26.43 9.24 12.30
N LEU A 262 26.03 8.65 13.42
CA LEU A 262 24.63 8.36 13.75
C LEU A 262 23.75 9.61 13.84
N GLU A 263 24.32 10.76 14.22
CA GLU A 263 23.59 12.04 14.26
C GLU A 263 23.15 12.47 12.85
N LYS A 264 24.02 12.32 11.84
CA LYS A 264 23.64 12.62 10.44
C LYS A 264 22.77 11.53 9.86
N ALA A 265 23.02 10.26 10.19
CA ALA A 265 22.15 9.16 9.77
C ALA A 265 20.70 9.41 10.22
N ALA A 266 20.47 9.74 11.50
CA ALA A 266 19.15 10.10 12.02
C ALA A 266 18.52 11.27 11.25
N TYR A 267 19.23 12.39 11.08
CA TYR A 267 18.74 13.56 10.33
C TYR A 267 18.31 13.23 8.88
N TYR A 268 18.99 12.29 8.23
CA TYR A 268 18.61 11.84 6.87
C TYR A 268 17.49 10.78 6.88
N TYR A 269 17.40 9.91 7.90
CA TYR A 269 16.25 9.01 8.09
C TYR A 269 14.97 9.77 8.45
N ASP A 270 15.03 10.83 9.26
CA ASP A 270 13.89 11.70 9.57
C ASP A 270 13.31 12.32 8.29
N LYS A 271 14.17 12.81 7.38
CA LYS A 271 13.77 13.31 6.06
C LYS A 271 13.21 12.23 5.14
N TYR A 272 13.73 11.00 5.23
CA TYR A 272 13.23 9.86 4.46
C TYR A 272 11.81 9.48 4.91
N ILE A 273 11.59 9.34 6.23
CA ILE A 273 10.28 9.01 6.82
C ILE A 273 9.27 10.11 6.53
N ALA A 274 9.61 11.38 6.79
CA ALA A 274 8.73 12.52 6.54
C ALA A 274 8.37 12.71 5.05
N ARG A 275 9.10 12.08 4.12
CA ARG A 275 8.72 12.00 2.70
C ARG A 275 7.84 10.80 2.36
N LEU A 276 8.09 9.64 2.96
CA LEU A 276 7.22 8.45 2.83
C LEU A 276 5.79 8.70 3.35
N GLU A 277 5.61 9.69 4.24
CA GLU A 277 4.30 10.15 4.70
C GLU A 277 3.59 11.10 3.70
N THR A 278 4.26 11.51 2.62
CA THR A 278 3.77 12.51 1.63
C THR A 278 3.77 12.04 0.16
N ASP A 279 4.44 10.93 -0.15
CA ASP A 279 4.53 10.33 -1.50
C ASP A 279 3.40 9.30 -1.76
#